data_AF-A0A660RED3-F1
#
_entry.id   AF-A0A660RED3-F1
#
_cell.length_a   1.000
_cell.length_b   1.000
_cell.length_c   1.000
_cell.angle_alpha   90.00
_cell.angle_beta   90.00
_cell.angle_gamma   90.00
#
_symmetry.space_group_name_H-M   'P 1'
#
loop_
_entity.id
_entity.type
_entity.pdbx_description
1 polymer ?
#
loop_
_entity_poly.entity_id
_entity_poly.type
_entity_poly.pdbx_seq_one_letter_code
_entity_poly.pdbx_strand_id
1 'polypeptide(L)' 'MKLVESVPNFSEGRREDVVKEIIAEAEKYQGVWVLDWSMDPDHNRSV' A
#
# COMPACT_ATOMS: atom_id res chain seq x y z
N MET A 1 12.29 -19.93 -8.17
CA MET A 1 11.09 -19.11 -7.88
C MET A 1 11.31 -17.75 -8.49
N LYS A 2 10.32 -17.18 -9.20
CA LYS A 2 10.42 -15.81 -9.75
C LYS A 2 9.51 -14.91 -8.92
N LEU A 3 10.03 -13.78 -8.49
CA LEU A 3 9.31 -12.75 -7.73
C LEU A 3 9.27 -11.47 -8.57
N VAL A 4 8.23 -10.67 -8.36
CA VAL A 4 8.08 -9.33 -8.94
C VAL A 4 7.73 -8.39 -7.81
N GLU A 5 8.42 -7.25 -7.75
CA GLU A 5 8.06 -6.16 -6.85
C GLU A 5 7.10 -5.20 -7.57
N SER A 6 6.03 -4.82 -6.89
CA SER A 6 5.09 -3.80 -7.35
C SER A 6 5.04 -2.69 -6.32
N VAL A 7 5.24 -1.45 -6.75
CA VAL A 7 5.28 -0.26 -5.88
C VAL A 7 4.14 0.68 -6.26
N PRO A 8 2.87 0.29 -6.00
CA PRO A 8 1.72 1.11 -6.35
C PRO A 8 1.75 2.43 -5.58
N ASN A 9 1.22 3.49 -6.18
CA ASN A 9 1.09 4.78 -5.52
C ASN A 9 -0.38 5.16 -5.50
N PHE A 10 -0.88 5.56 -4.34
CA PHE A 10 -2.25 6.00 -4.15
C PHE A 10 -2.28 7.48 -3.83
N SER A 11 -3.23 8.21 -4.40
CA SER A 11 -3.46 9.64 -4.10
C SER A 11 -4.25 9.82 -2.79
N GLU A 12 -3.80 9.16 -1.73
CA GLU A 12 -4.33 9.24 -0.38
C GLU A 12 -3.15 9.19 0.61
N GLY A 13 -2.91 10.30 1.31
CA GLY A 13 -1.84 10.39 2.32
C GLY A 13 -2.31 10.95 3.65
N ARG A 14 -3.62 11.13 3.84
CA ARG A 14 -4.19 11.86 4.99
C ARG A 14 -5.13 10.98 5.82
N ARG A 15 -5.83 10.05 5.20
CA ARG A 15 -6.78 9.12 5.82
C ARG A 15 -6.11 7.76 6.02
N GLU A 16 -5.54 7.56 7.19
CA GLU A 16 -4.81 6.32 7.53
C GLU A 16 -5.73 5.09 7.52
N ASP A 17 -7.00 5.25 7.88
CA ASP A 17 -8.02 4.21 7.79
C ASP A 17 -8.19 3.69 6.35
N VAL A 18 -8.26 4.59 5.37
CA VAL A 18 -8.35 4.24 3.95
C VAL A 18 -7.09 3.52 3.46
N VAL A 19 -5.90 4.01 3.86
CA VAL A 19 -4.62 3.35 3.49
C VAL A 19 -4.54 1.94 4.10
N LYS A 20 -4.98 1.77 5.35
CA LYS A 20 -5.04 0.45 6.01
C LYS A 20 -6.03 -0.51 5.35
N GLU A 21 -7.15 -0.02 4.84
CA GLU A 21 -8.08 -0.85 4.06
C GLU A 21 -7.44 -1.36 2.76
N ILE A 22 -6.65 -0.53 2.07
CA ILE A 22 -5.92 -0.91 0.86
C ILE A 22 -4.88 -1.99 1.18
N ILE A 23 -4.10 -1.82 2.25
CA ILE A 23 -3.10 -2.80 2.71
C ILE A 23 -3.78 -4.12 3.06
N ALA A 24 -4.86 -4.07 3.85
CA ALA A 24 -5.61 -5.24 4.25
C ALA A 24 -6.23 -5.98 3.05
N GLU A 25 -6.60 -5.26 1.99
CA GLU A 25 -7.06 -5.89 0.74
C GLU A 25 -5.92 -6.64 0.03
N ALA A 26 -4.72 -6.05 -0.07
CA ALA A 26 -3.57 -6.69 -0.70
C ALA A 26 -3.15 -7.98 0.04
N GLU A 27 -3.15 -7.96 1.37
CA GLU A 27 -2.75 -9.11 2.20
C GLU A 27 -3.72 -10.31 2.14
N LYS A 28 -4.94 -10.14 1.62
CA LYS A 28 -5.89 -11.26 1.45
C LYS A 28 -5.47 -12.26 0.37
N TYR A 29 -4.63 -11.85 -0.57
CA TYR A 29 -4.29 -12.66 -1.73
C TYR A 29 -3.09 -13.56 -1.43
N GLN A 30 -3.27 -14.88 -1.58
CA GLN A 30 -2.19 -15.84 -1.40
C GLN A 30 -1.03 -15.56 -2.36
N GLY A 31 0.19 -15.46 -1.82
CA GLY A 31 1.40 -15.17 -2.60
C GLY A 31 1.63 -13.67 -2.85
N VAL A 32 0.84 -12.80 -2.23
CA VAL A 32 1.11 -11.37 -2.11
C VAL A 32 1.63 -11.09 -0.70
N TRP A 33 2.67 -10.27 -0.61
CA TRP A 33 3.24 -9.81 0.65
C TRP A 33 3.41 -8.30 0.59
N VAL A 34 2.90 -7.60 1.59
CA VAL A 34 3.19 -6.18 1.79
C VAL A 34 4.51 -6.09 2.55
N LEU A 35 5.53 -5.49 1.93
CA LEU A 35 6.87 -5.40 2.51
C LEU A 35 7.06 -4.14 3.35
N ASP A 36 6.50 -3.03 2.87
CA ASP A 36 6.52 -1.73 3.54
C ASP A 36 5.34 -0.89 3.03
N TRP A 37 5.00 0.18 3.75
CA TRP A 37 4.10 1.23 3.31
C TRP A 37 4.41 2.54 4.03
N SER A 38 4.17 3.65 3.36
CA SER A 38 4.34 4.97 3.97
C SER A 38 3.30 5.97 3.47
N MET A 39 3.08 7.03 4.25
CA MET A 39 2.16 8.10 3.94
C MET A 39 2.88 9.45 3.93
N ASP A 40 2.50 10.29 2.99
CA ASP A 40 2.94 11.68 2.86
C ASP A 40 1.69 12.59 2.87
N PRO A 41 1.34 13.16 4.03
CA PRO A 41 0.18 14.03 4.17
C PRO A 41 0.28 15.35 3.39
N ASP A 42 1.50 15.85 3.19
CA ASP A 42 1.77 17.12 2.51
C ASP A 42 1.44 17.02 1.02
N HIS A 43 1.81 15.89 0.38
CA HIS A 43 1.51 15.61 -1.02
C HIS A 43 0.25 14.78 -1.25
N ASN A 44 -0.46 14.39 -0.18
CA ASN A 44 -1.64 13.50 -0.21
C ASN A 44 -1.39 12.22 -1.01
N ARG A 45 -0.31 11.51 -0.69
CA ARG A 45 0.05 10.24 -1.32
C ARG A 45 0.44 9.18 -0.31
N SER A 46 0.28 7.92 -0.70
CA SER A 46 0.90 6.77 -0.04
C SER A 46 1.58 5.89 -1.08
N VAL A 47 2.59 5.16 -0.63
CA VAL A 47 3.34 4.18 -1.41
C VAL A 47 3.52 2.92 -0.58
#